data_AF-A0A8C8H3D5-F1
#
_entry.id   AF-A0A8C8H3D5-F1
#
_cell.length_a   1.000
_cell.length_b   1.000
_cell.length_c   1.000
_cell.angle_alpha   90.00
_cell.angle_beta   90.00
_cell.angle_gamma   90.00
#
_symmetry.space_group_name_H-M   'P 1'
#
loop_
_entity.id
_entity.type
_entity.pdbx_description
1 polymer ?
#
loop_
_entity_poly.entity_id
_entity_poly.type
_entity_poly.pdbx_seq_one_letter_code
_entity_poly.pdbx_strand_id
1 'polypeptide(L)'
;MGGLTLTLLLLCLSGTLSEDAGEDNLNDIMVQIQPEQGQDIENEYKTHNQHSEQDQDIESEVIFKQNQAPSLPETNGSCQPDMCNLLRHLGAMEARLTTAENQVEELSNMEAIVALLQRETEFQAAQLRVMETKLSTSENLMKSMKRENDVQERKLQVLSFRVNATEFRVEQQQILLDELRRQSEDGTKIAFTAALGGDGHIPPSERETNLAFSNVFTNVGDAYNPGSGVFNTPVKGVYYFSFSSFANSQHNVCVSLFRNNVRMLSACDHHTEHDSSDSSGNGGTLHLEQGDHVYMTLHAHSHIFADFQNRSTFSGFLLFRT
;
A
#
# COMPACT_ATOMS: atom_id res chain seq x y z
N MET A 1 -1.58 -24.03 42.46
CA MET A 1 -1.98 -22.97 41.50
C MET A 1 -0.83 -22.86 40.52
N GLY A 2 -0.86 -23.29 39.26
CA GLY A 2 -1.94 -23.53 38.30
C GLY A 2 -1.38 -22.98 36.98
N GLY A 3 -0.83 -23.83 36.12
CA GLY A 3 -0.21 -23.41 34.87
C GLY A 3 0.03 -24.64 33.99
N LEU A 4 -0.94 -24.90 33.12
CA LEU A 4 -1.00 -26.10 32.28
C LEU A 4 0.15 -26.16 31.27
N THR A 5 0.63 -27.38 31.13
CA THR A 5 1.63 -27.90 30.23
C THR A 5 1.23 -27.86 28.75
N LEU A 6 2.11 -27.25 27.96
CA LEU A 6 2.57 -27.66 26.62
C LEU A 6 1.77 -28.77 25.92
N THR A 7 1.06 -28.41 24.83
CA THR A 7 0.62 -29.37 23.82
C THR A 7 1.00 -28.85 22.43
N LEU A 8 2.05 -29.46 21.87
CA LEU A 8 2.34 -29.49 20.44
C LEU A 8 1.16 -30.20 19.73
N LEU A 9 0.60 -29.57 18.71
CA LEU A 9 -0.13 -30.28 17.65
C LEU A 9 0.35 -29.77 16.29
N LEU A 10 1.44 -30.40 15.86
CA LEU A 10 1.98 -30.39 14.50
C LEU A 10 1.27 -31.52 13.74
N LEU A 11 0.19 -31.21 13.03
CA LEU A 11 -0.42 -32.12 12.05
C LEU A 11 -1.08 -31.28 10.97
N CYS A 12 -0.41 -31.17 9.82
CA CYS A 12 -1.01 -31.08 8.48
C CYS A 12 0.10 -31.00 7.43
N LEU A 13 0.78 -32.13 7.19
CA LEU A 13 1.64 -32.35 6.03
C LEU A 13 1.47 -33.80 5.58
N SER A 14 0.35 -34.07 4.90
CA SER A 14 0.20 -35.14 3.90
C SER A 14 -1.24 -35.14 3.40
N GLY A 15 -1.46 -34.52 2.25
CA GLY A 15 -2.76 -34.46 1.59
C GLY A 15 -2.59 -33.97 0.16
N THR A 16 -2.11 -34.88 -0.69
CA THR A 16 -1.97 -34.74 -2.14
C THR A 16 -3.33 -34.54 -2.83
N LEU A 17 -3.49 -33.46 -3.59
CA LEU A 17 -4.32 -33.38 -4.80
C LEU A 17 -3.56 -32.46 -5.76
N SER A 18 -2.78 -33.05 -6.66
CA SER A 18 -3.16 -33.33 -8.04
C SER A 18 -3.36 -32.05 -8.85
N GLU A 19 -2.32 -31.73 -9.62
CA GLU A 19 -2.39 -30.96 -10.85
C GLU A 19 -3.51 -31.56 -11.73
N ASP A 20 -4.49 -30.74 -12.11
CA ASP A 20 -4.94 -30.66 -13.49
C ASP A 20 -5.75 -29.37 -13.75
N ALA A 21 -5.50 -28.80 -14.93
CA ALA A 21 -6.29 -27.85 -15.70
C ALA A 21 -6.59 -26.42 -15.15
N GLY A 22 -6.04 -25.43 -15.86
CA GLY A 22 -6.80 -24.22 -16.23
C GLY A 22 -6.15 -22.90 -15.87
N GLU A 23 -5.19 -22.45 -16.69
CA GLU A 23 -4.90 -21.02 -16.85
C GLU A 23 -6.16 -20.32 -17.39
N ASP A 24 -7.00 -19.77 -16.51
CA ASP A 24 -7.99 -18.78 -16.92
C ASP A 24 -7.46 -17.38 -16.64
N ASN A 25 -6.93 -16.83 -17.72
CA ASN A 25 -6.62 -15.45 -18.04
C ASN A 25 -7.36 -14.42 -17.16
N LEU A 26 -6.59 -13.62 -16.42
CA LEU A 26 -7.06 -12.42 -15.69
C LEU A 26 -7.46 -11.24 -16.61
N ASN A 27 -7.76 -11.51 -17.89
CA ASN A 27 -8.08 -10.50 -18.91
C ASN A 27 -9.46 -10.67 -19.57
N ASP A 28 -10.24 -11.71 -19.25
CA ASP A 28 -11.65 -11.77 -19.64
C ASP A 28 -12.51 -11.37 -18.45
N ILE A 29 -12.82 -10.09 -18.34
CA ILE A 29 -14.10 -9.48 -17.90
C ILE A 29 -13.86 -7.97 -18.01
N MET A 30 -13.71 -7.49 -19.25
CA MET A 30 -13.98 -6.09 -19.57
C MET A 30 -14.48 -6.01 -21.02
N VAL A 31 -15.62 -5.33 -21.15
CA VAL A 31 -16.23 -4.78 -22.38
C VAL A 31 -17.18 -5.72 -23.14
N GLN A 32 -18.49 -5.58 -22.88
CA GLN A 32 -19.41 -4.77 -23.70
C GLN A 32 -20.79 -4.69 -23.02
N ILE A 33 -21.13 -3.53 -22.47
CA ILE A 33 -22.53 -3.14 -22.27
C ILE A 33 -22.81 -2.09 -23.36
N GLN A 34 -23.47 -2.52 -24.42
CA GLN A 34 -24.14 -1.62 -25.35
C GLN A 34 -25.35 -1.00 -24.64
N PRO A 35 -25.58 0.33 -24.72
CA PRO A 35 -26.78 0.94 -24.21
C PRO A 35 -27.83 0.90 -25.30
N GLU A 36 -28.58 -0.20 -25.40
CA GLU A 36 -29.78 -0.21 -26.24
C GLU A 36 -30.94 -0.84 -25.48
N GLN A 37 -32.11 -0.20 -25.66
CA GLN A 37 -33.41 -0.47 -25.06
C GLN A 37 -33.68 0.19 -23.70
N GLY A 38 -33.43 1.50 -23.64
CA GLY A 38 -34.08 2.42 -22.71
C GLY A 38 -35.00 3.44 -23.40
N GLN A 39 -35.41 3.21 -24.65
CA GLN A 39 -36.15 4.20 -25.46
C GLN A 39 -37.60 3.84 -25.82
N ASP A 40 -38.11 2.67 -25.41
CA ASP A 40 -39.49 2.27 -25.76
C ASP A 40 -40.52 2.37 -24.61
N ILE A 41 -40.13 2.80 -23.41
CA ILE A 41 -41.08 2.97 -22.28
C ILE A 41 -41.26 4.44 -21.87
N GLU A 42 -40.32 5.31 -22.23
CA GLU A 42 -40.45 6.75 -21.98
C GLU A 42 -41.37 7.46 -22.99
N ASN A 43 -41.60 6.85 -24.16
CA ASN A 43 -42.57 7.33 -25.15
C ASN A 43 -44.02 6.93 -24.82
N GLU A 44 -44.25 5.89 -24.01
CA GLU A 44 -45.59 5.53 -23.57
C GLU A 44 -46.07 6.42 -22.40
N TYR A 45 -45.13 6.95 -21.60
CA TYR A 45 -45.43 7.94 -20.55
C TYR A 45 -45.62 9.37 -21.08
N LYS A 46 -45.01 9.74 -22.23
CA LYS A 46 -45.20 11.06 -22.85
C LYS A 46 -46.44 11.17 -23.75
N THR A 47 -46.98 10.06 -24.23
CA THR A 47 -48.20 10.09 -25.07
C THR A 47 -49.49 10.17 -24.24
N HIS A 48 -49.44 9.95 -22.91
CA HIS A 48 -50.60 10.13 -22.03
C HIS A 48 -50.63 11.45 -21.24
N ASN A 49 -49.48 12.14 -21.12
CA ASN A 49 -49.39 13.45 -20.44
C ASN A 49 -49.56 14.66 -21.38
N GLN A 50 -49.98 14.45 -22.63
CA GLN A 50 -50.49 15.51 -23.52
C GLN A 50 -52.02 15.47 -23.68
N HIS A 51 -52.73 14.73 -22.82
CA HIS A 51 -54.19 14.70 -22.79
C HIS A 51 -54.79 15.04 -21.41
N SER A 52 -54.00 15.60 -20.48
CA SER A 52 -54.49 16.01 -19.15
C SER A 52 -54.41 17.51 -18.85
N GLU A 53 -54.20 18.37 -19.86
CA GLU A 53 -54.27 19.84 -19.72
C GLU A 53 -55.26 20.49 -20.72
N GLN A 54 -56.25 19.73 -21.18
CA GLN A 54 -57.40 20.26 -21.90
C GLN A 54 -58.59 19.34 -21.63
N ASP A 55 -59.21 19.53 -20.46
CA ASP A 55 -60.61 19.22 -20.15
C ASP A 55 -60.87 19.70 -18.69
N GLN A 56 -60.59 20.98 -18.45
CA GLN A 56 -61.47 21.79 -17.61
C GLN A 56 -62.57 22.27 -18.56
N ASP A 57 -63.82 22.23 -18.09
CA ASP A 57 -65.06 22.56 -18.80
C ASP A 57 -65.77 21.39 -19.52
N ILE A 58 -66.17 20.38 -18.75
CA ILE A 58 -67.45 19.72 -18.99
C ILE A 58 -68.20 19.62 -17.65
N GLU A 59 -68.61 20.78 -17.11
CA GLU A 59 -69.87 20.84 -16.37
C GLU A 59 -70.98 20.63 -17.41
N SER A 60 -71.29 19.37 -17.72
CA SER A 60 -72.51 19.03 -18.45
C SER A 60 -73.69 19.24 -17.51
N GLU A 61 -74.20 20.47 -17.52
CA GLU A 61 -75.61 20.81 -17.58
C GLU A 61 -76.54 19.66 -17.13
N VAL A 62 -76.79 19.55 -15.82
CA VAL A 62 -77.97 18.86 -15.31
C VAL A 62 -79.16 19.73 -15.73
N ILE A 63 -79.62 19.54 -16.98
CA ILE A 63 -80.90 20.08 -17.42
C ILE A 63 -81.96 19.30 -16.66
N PHE A 64 -82.34 19.83 -15.50
CA PHE A 64 -83.59 19.48 -14.83
C PHE A 64 -84.70 19.87 -15.81
N LYS A 65 -85.11 18.95 -16.69
CA LYS A 65 -86.37 19.10 -17.41
C LYS A 65 -87.46 19.05 -16.36
N GLN A 66 -87.84 20.23 -15.92
CA GLN A 66 -89.06 20.47 -15.19
C GLN A 66 -90.19 20.11 -16.16
N ASN A 67 -90.61 18.86 -16.14
CA ASN A 67 -91.85 18.43 -16.75
C ASN A 67 -92.97 19.07 -15.92
N GLN A 68 -93.27 20.31 -16.28
CA GLN A 68 -94.52 20.97 -16.03
C GLN A 68 -95.60 20.03 -16.58
N ALA A 69 -96.40 19.44 -15.69
CA ALA A 69 -97.61 18.75 -16.12
C ALA A 69 -98.41 19.76 -16.96
N PRO A 70 -98.82 19.42 -18.20
CA PRO A 70 -99.70 20.29 -18.95
C PRO A 70 -100.99 20.44 -18.15
N SER A 71 -101.30 21.66 -17.71
CA SER A 71 -102.64 22.00 -17.25
C SER A 71 -103.59 21.83 -18.42
N LEU A 72 -104.34 20.73 -18.43
CA LEU A 72 -105.45 20.54 -19.35
C LEU A 72 -106.39 21.74 -19.23
N PRO A 73 -106.73 22.44 -20.33
CA PRO A 73 -107.76 23.46 -20.28
C PRO A 73 -109.09 22.80 -19.93
N GLU A 74 -109.76 23.32 -18.90
CA GLU A 74 -111.18 23.03 -18.61
C GLU A 74 -112.02 23.44 -19.82
N THR A 75 -112.15 22.53 -20.77
CA THR A 75 -113.14 22.61 -21.82
C THR A 75 -114.37 21.87 -21.31
N ASN A 76 -115.38 22.68 -20.98
CA ASN A 76 -116.70 22.25 -20.55
C ASN A 76 -117.47 21.65 -21.73
N GLY A 77 -116.95 20.53 -22.25
CA GLY A 77 -117.54 19.72 -23.30
C GLY A 77 -118.00 18.39 -22.71
N SER A 78 -119.30 18.11 -22.82
CA SER A 78 -119.91 16.88 -22.31
C SER A 78 -119.24 15.68 -22.97
N CYS A 79 -118.45 14.94 -22.20
CA CYS A 79 -117.86 13.70 -22.62
C CYS A 79 -118.59 12.57 -21.86
N GLN A 80 -119.06 11.56 -22.60
CA GLN A 80 -119.83 10.45 -22.05
C GLN A 80 -118.96 9.73 -20.99
N PRO A 81 -119.50 9.28 -19.83
CA PRO A 81 -118.70 8.89 -18.66
C PRO A 81 -117.57 7.90 -18.96
N ASP A 82 -117.78 6.97 -19.88
CA ASP A 82 -116.78 5.99 -20.30
C ASP A 82 -115.59 6.61 -21.06
N MET A 83 -115.83 7.61 -21.92
CA MET A 83 -114.79 8.25 -22.73
C MET A 83 -113.85 9.12 -21.88
N CYS A 84 -114.39 9.75 -20.82
CA CYS A 84 -113.62 10.59 -19.90
C CYS A 84 -112.74 9.77 -18.97
N ASN A 85 -113.24 8.62 -18.52
CA ASN A 85 -112.44 7.64 -17.79
C ASN A 85 -111.29 7.11 -18.66
N LEU A 86 -111.53 6.90 -19.95
CA LEU A 86 -110.52 6.42 -20.89
C LEU A 86 -109.42 7.46 -21.14
N LEU A 87 -109.78 8.72 -21.37
CA LEU A 87 -108.81 9.82 -21.52
C LEU A 87 -107.99 10.07 -20.24
N ARG A 88 -108.61 9.95 -19.06
CA ARG A 88 -107.89 10.03 -17.77
C ARG A 88 -106.91 8.87 -17.59
N HIS A 89 -107.29 7.66 -17.98
CA HIS A 89 -106.40 6.51 -17.97
C HIS A 89 -105.26 6.64 -18.97
N LEU A 90 -105.51 7.22 -20.15
CA LEU A 90 -104.47 7.47 -21.16
C LEU A 90 -103.45 8.50 -20.66
N GLY A 91 -103.89 9.61 -20.08
CA GLY A 91 -102.99 10.62 -19.51
C GLY A 91 -102.19 10.09 -18.30
N ALA A 92 -102.80 9.23 -17.47
CA ALA A 92 -102.07 8.56 -16.39
C ALA A 92 -101.04 7.53 -16.93
N MET A 93 -101.33 6.90 -18.06
CA MET A 93 -100.41 5.98 -18.73
C MET A 93 -99.26 6.72 -19.40
N GLU A 94 -99.53 7.86 -20.03
CA GLU A 94 -98.52 8.74 -20.63
C GLU A 94 -97.56 9.30 -19.56
N ALA A 95 -98.09 9.76 -18.41
CA ALA A 95 -97.25 10.18 -17.28
C ALA A 95 -96.39 9.04 -16.71
N ARG A 96 -96.91 7.80 -16.71
CA ARG A 96 -96.15 6.61 -16.29
C ARG A 96 -95.09 6.24 -17.32
N LEU A 97 -95.36 6.40 -18.61
CA LEU A 97 -94.42 6.16 -19.69
C LEU A 97 -93.25 7.15 -19.62
N THR A 98 -93.53 8.46 -19.48
CA THR A 98 -92.47 9.47 -19.31
C THR A 98 -91.63 9.23 -18.05
N THR A 99 -92.24 8.73 -16.98
CA THR A 99 -91.50 8.38 -15.75
C THR A 99 -90.59 7.17 -15.97
N ALA A 100 -91.09 6.15 -16.68
CA ALA A 100 -90.31 4.97 -17.02
C ALA A 100 -89.16 5.30 -17.98
N GLU A 101 -89.38 6.18 -18.97
CA GLU A 101 -88.35 6.67 -19.90
C GLU A 101 -87.23 7.40 -19.14
N ASN A 102 -87.57 8.32 -18.22
CA ASN A 102 -86.59 9.00 -17.39
C ASN A 102 -85.79 8.03 -16.50
N GLN A 103 -86.44 7.00 -15.95
CA GLN A 103 -85.75 5.96 -15.15
C GLN A 103 -84.79 5.12 -16.01
N VAL A 104 -85.16 4.83 -17.26
CA VAL A 104 -84.27 4.11 -18.20
C VAL A 104 -83.06 4.97 -18.56
N GLU A 105 -83.23 6.27 -18.76
CA GLU A 105 -82.12 7.21 -19.01
C GLU A 105 -81.19 7.31 -17.78
N GLU A 106 -81.75 7.38 -16.58
CA GLU A 106 -80.98 7.37 -15.32
C GLU A 106 -80.20 6.06 -15.13
N LEU A 107 -80.80 4.91 -15.47
CA LEU A 107 -80.14 3.61 -15.47
C LEU A 107 -79.00 3.55 -16.51
N SER A 108 -79.21 4.08 -17.70
CA SER A 108 -78.17 4.15 -18.75
C SER A 108 -76.97 5.00 -18.31
N ASN A 109 -77.21 6.13 -17.63
CA ASN A 109 -76.16 6.97 -17.09
C ASN A 109 -75.39 6.27 -15.96
N MET A 110 -76.12 5.54 -15.10
CA MET A 110 -75.51 4.75 -14.02
C MET A 110 -74.65 3.61 -14.57
N GLU A 111 -75.10 2.95 -15.63
CA GLU A 111 -74.34 1.91 -16.34
C GLU A 111 -73.02 2.47 -16.91
N ALA A 112 -73.04 3.69 -17.47
CA ALA A 112 -71.83 4.37 -17.94
C ALA A 112 -70.86 4.70 -16.79
N ILE A 113 -71.35 5.16 -15.64
CA ILE A 113 -70.53 5.42 -14.44
C ILE A 113 -69.90 4.12 -13.91
N VAL A 114 -70.67 3.03 -13.84
CA VAL A 114 -70.16 1.72 -13.42
C VAL A 114 -69.04 1.25 -14.35
N ALA A 115 -69.21 1.42 -15.67
CA ALA A 115 -68.17 1.08 -16.64
C ALA A 115 -66.88 1.89 -16.44
N LEU A 116 -66.99 3.19 -16.13
CA LEU A 116 -65.83 4.04 -15.82
C LEU A 116 -65.12 3.62 -14.54
N LEU A 117 -65.86 3.37 -13.46
CA LEU A 117 -65.31 2.89 -12.20
C LEU A 117 -64.63 1.53 -12.38
N GLN A 118 -65.21 0.66 -13.19
CA GLN A 118 -64.62 -0.63 -13.49
C GLN A 118 -63.28 -0.47 -14.22
N ARG A 119 -63.18 0.43 -15.20
CA ARG A 119 -61.92 0.75 -15.87
C ARG A 119 -60.86 1.32 -14.93
N GLU A 120 -61.25 2.20 -14.01
CA GLU A 120 -60.34 2.76 -13.00
C GLU A 120 -59.84 1.67 -12.04
N THR A 121 -60.70 0.77 -11.57
CA THR A 121 -60.27 -0.34 -10.71
C THR A 121 -59.32 -1.30 -11.42
N GLU A 122 -59.54 -1.58 -12.71
CA GLU A 122 -58.62 -2.36 -13.53
C GLU A 122 -57.26 -1.66 -13.70
N PHE A 123 -57.27 -0.35 -13.90
CA PHE A 123 -56.04 0.46 -13.99
C PHE A 123 -55.24 0.44 -12.69
N GLN A 124 -55.91 0.64 -11.55
CA GLN A 124 -55.27 0.56 -10.22
C GLN A 124 -54.73 -0.84 -9.93
N ALA A 125 -55.46 -1.90 -10.32
CA ALA A 125 -54.98 -3.27 -10.20
C ALA A 125 -53.73 -3.53 -11.06
N ALA A 126 -53.66 -2.96 -12.27
CA ALA A 126 -52.47 -3.05 -13.12
C ALA A 126 -51.27 -2.33 -12.48
N GLN A 127 -51.47 -1.12 -11.92
CA GLN A 127 -50.40 -0.40 -11.21
C GLN A 127 -49.89 -1.16 -9.99
N LEU A 128 -50.79 -1.76 -9.20
CA LEU A 128 -50.41 -2.57 -8.04
C LEU A 128 -49.53 -3.75 -8.44
N ARG A 129 -49.88 -4.46 -9.53
CA ARG A 129 -49.06 -5.56 -10.06
C ARG A 129 -47.66 -5.08 -10.45
N VAL A 130 -47.54 -3.92 -11.11
CA VAL A 130 -46.24 -3.33 -11.45
C VAL A 130 -45.44 -2.95 -10.20
N MET A 131 -46.10 -2.43 -9.16
CA MET A 131 -45.44 -2.08 -7.91
C MET A 131 -44.95 -3.34 -7.17
N GLU A 132 -45.73 -4.41 -7.14
CA GLU A 132 -45.33 -5.70 -6.55
C GLU A 132 -44.11 -6.31 -7.26
N THR A 133 -44.05 -6.27 -8.60
CA THR A 133 -42.88 -6.78 -9.33
C THR A 133 -41.63 -5.92 -9.08
N LYS A 134 -41.77 -4.58 -9.04
CA LYS A 134 -40.67 -3.67 -8.68
C LYS A 134 -40.18 -3.92 -7.26
N LEU A 135 -41.09 -4.15 -6.30
CA LEU A 135 -40.75 -4.47 -4.92
C LEU A 135 -39.98 -5.79 -4.84
N SER A 136 -40.48 -6.84 -5.48
CA SER A 136 -39.80 -8.14 -5.54
C SER A 136 -38.40 -8.03 -6.15
N THR A 137 -38.25 -7.24 -7.20
CA THR A 137 -36.94 -7.00 -7.84
C THR A 137 -35.99 -6.26 -6.90
N SER A 138 -36.46 -5.21 -6.22
CA SER A 138 -35.68 -4.44 -5.24
C SER A 138 -35.24 -5.31 -4.06
N GLU A 139 -36.13 -6.16 -3.54
CA GLU A 139 -35.80 -7.11 -2.48
C GLU A 139 -34.71 -8.10 -2.89
N ASN A 140 -34.75 -8.60 -4.13
CA ASN A 140 -33.73 -9.49 -4.66
C ASN A 140 -32.38 -8.79 -4.82
N LEU A 141 -32.38 -7.53 -5.31
CA LEU A 141 -31.17 -6.72 -5.40
C LEU A 141 -30.57 -6.46 -4.01
N MET A 142 -31.40 -6.13 -3.02
CA MET A 142 -30.96 -5.91 -1.64
C MET A 142 -30.34 -7.18 -1.03
N LYS A 143 -30.92 -8.36 -1.31
CA LYS A 143 -30.32 -9.65 -0.91
C LYS A 143 -28.97 -9.88 -1.59
N SER A 144 -28.82 -9.53 -2.86
CA SER A 144 -27.54 -9.66 -3.57
C SER A 144 -26.47 -8.73 -2.99
N MET A 145 -26.82 -7.45 -2.82
CA MET A 145 -25.94 -6.43 -2.25
C MET A 145 -25.48 -6.81 -0.83
N LYS A 146 -26.38 -7.36 -0.01
CA LYS A 146 -26.03 -7.87 1.32
C LYS A 146 -24.99 -8.99 1.26
N ARG A 147 -25.14 -9.94 0.33
CA ARG A 147 -24.15 -11.03 0.14
C ARG A 147 -22.80 -10.48 -0.30
N GLU A 148 -22.78 -9.49 -1.20
CA GLU A 148 -21.53 -8.85 -1.61
C GLU A 148 -20.83 -8.15 -0.46
N ASN A 149 -21.59 -7.46 0.40
CA ASN A 149 -21.05 -6.79 1.58
C ASN A 149 -20.45 -7.79 2.58
N ASP A 150 -21.14 -8.91 2.81
CA ASP A 150 -20.64 -10.01 3.66
C ASP A 150 -19.33 -10.61 3.08
N VAL A 151 -19.23 -10.71 1.75
CA VAL A 151 -18.00 -11.18 1.07
C VAL A 151 -16.87 -10.15 1.20
N GLN A 152 -17.16 -8.85 1.05
CA GLN A 152 -16.18 -7.79 1.22
C GLN A 152 -15.65 -7.74 2.66
N GLU A 153 -16.51 -7.90 3.66
CA GLU A 153 -16.11 -7.93 5.07
C GLU A 153 -15.16 -9.10 5.36
N ARG A 154 -15.43 -10.29 4.80
CA ARG A 154 -14.51 -11.44 4.88
C ARG A 154 -13.17 -11.16 4.18
N LYS A 155 -13.18 -10.53 3.01
CA LYS A 155 -11.94 -10.13 2.31
C LYS A 155 -11.10 -9.16 3.15
N LEU A 156 -11.74 -8.21 3.82
CA LEU A 156 -11.06 -7.26 4.71
C LEU A 156 -10.43 -7.97 5.92
N GLN A 157 -11.11 -8.96 6.51
CA GLN A 157 -10.54 -9.77 7.59
C GLN A 157 -9.30 -10.54 7.13
N VAL A 158 -9.37 -11.19 5.96
CA VAL A 158 -8.22 -11.91 5.39
C VAL A 158 -7.07 -10.94 5.07
N LEU A 159 -7.37 -9.78 4.51
CA LEU A 159 -6.35 -8.78 4.19
C LEU A 159 -5.68 -8.25 5.46
N SER A 160 -6.45 -7.96 6.51
CA SER A 160 -5.93 -7.56 7.83
C SER A 160 -4.98 -8.61 8.41
N PHE A 161 -5.36 -9.90 8.37
CA PHE A 161 -4.48 -10.98 8.80
C PHE A 161 -3.18 -11.04 7.98
N ARG A 162 -3.27 -10.90 6.65
CA ARG A 162 -2.09 -10.89 5.76
C ARG A 162 -1.17 -9.71 6.06
N VAL A 163 -1.73 -8.52 6.31
CA VAL A 163 -0.95 -7.32 6.67
C VAL A 163 -0.18 -7.55 7.96
N ASN A 164 -0.84 -8.01 9.02
CA ASN A 164 -0.18 -8.29 10.30
C ASN A 164 0.92 -9.36 10.16
N ALA A 165 0.67 -10.41 9.37
CA ALA A 165 1.68 -11.43 9.09
C ALA A 165 2.88 -10.87 8.31
N THR A 166 2.66 -9.95 7.37
CA THR A 166 3.75 -9.28 6.64
C THR A 166 4.52 -8.32 7.53
N GLU A 167 3.84 -7.57 8.39
CA GLU A 167 4.47 -6.65 9.36
C GLU A 167 5.39 -7.43 10.30
N PHE A 168 4.92 -8.54 10.85
CA PHE A 168 5.76 -9.43 11.65
C PHE A 168 6.99 -9.94 10.89
N ARG A 169 6.84 -10.36 9.63
CA ARG A 169 7.99 -10.81 8.81
C ARG A 169 9.00 -9.69 8.57
N VAL A 170 8.53 -8.47 8.33
CA VAL A 170 9.40 -7.30 8.14
C VAL A 170 10.16 -6.97 9.44
N GLU A 171 9.50 -7.00 10.59
CA GLU A 171 10.16 -6.82 11.88
C GLU A 171 11.25 -7.88 12.13
N GLN A 172 10.95 -9.15 11.84
CA GLN A 172 11.94 -10.23 11.98
C GLN A 172 13.12 -10.05 11.03
N GLN A 173 12.87 -9.62 9.79
CA GLN A 173 13.94 -9.32 8.83
C GLN A 173 14.80 -8.14 9.29
N GLN A 174 14.20 -7.11 9.89
CA GLN A 174 14.92 -5.96 10.41
C GLN A 174 15.88 -6.36 11.54
N ILE A 175 15.42 -7.19 12.49
CA ILE A 175 16.27 -7.72 13.56
C ILE A 175 17.45 -8.51 13.00
N LEU A 176 17.21 -9.38 12.02
CA LEU A 176 18.27 -10.17 11.39
C LEU A 176 19.28 -9.29 10.65
N LEU A 177 18.81 -8.25 9.95
CA LEU A 177 19.68 -7.29 9.26
C LEU A 177 20.56 -6.52 10.23
N ASP A 178 20.03 -6.10 11.38
CA ASP A 178 20.80 -5.39 12.38
C ASP A 178 21.84 -6.29 13.05
N GLU A 179 21.52 -7.58 13.25
CA GLU A 179 22.50 -8.58 13.72
C GLU A 179 23.60 -8.83 12.69
N LEU A 180 23.25 -9.01 11.42
CA LEU A 180 24.21 -9.13 10.32
C LEU A 180 25.10 -7.89 10.19
N ARG A 181 24.54 -6.70 10.35
CA ARG A 181 25.30 -5.44 10.37
C ARG A 181 26.29 -5.42 11.53
N ARG A 182 25.88 -5.80 12.74
CA ARG A 182 26.79 -5.90 13.89
C ARG A 182 27.91 -6.92 13.67
N GLN A 183 27.59 -8.08 13.10
CA GLN A 183 28.61 -9.08 12.75
C GLN A 183 29.57 -8.58 11.66
N SER A 184 29.06 -7.77 10.72
CA SER A 184 29.87 -7.08 9.72
C SER A 184 30.68 -5.91 10.29
N GLU A 185 30.22 -5.25 11.36
CA GLU A 185 30.93 -4.18 12.08
C GLU A 185 32.09 -4.71 12.92
N ASP A 186 32.03 -5.97 13.39
CA ASP A 186 33.21 -6.68 13.92
C ASP A 186 34.22 -7.08 12.80
N GLY A 187 33.92 -6.66 11.56
CA GLY A 187 34.59 -6.99 10.33
C GLY A 187 35.98 -6.36 10.17
N THR A 188 36.93 -7.22 9.83
CA THR A 188 38.32 -6.90 9.45
C THR A 188 39.06 -6.06 10.48
N LYS A 189 39.47 -6.70 11.58
CA LYS A 189 40.41 -6.13 12.54
C LYS A 189 41.80 -6.19 11.94
N ILE A 190 42.49 -5.06 11.86
CA ILE A 190 43.87 -4.98 11.38
C ILE A 190 44.67 -4.16 12.38
N ALA A 191 45.71 -4.77 12.91
CA ALA A 191 46.65 -4.10 13.78
C ALA A 191 47.99 -4.82 13.72
N PHE A 192 49.08 -4.08 13.65
CA PHE A 192 50.41 -4.63 13.81
C PHE A 192 51.26 -3.74 14.70
N THR A 193 52.22 -4.39 15.37
CA THR A 193 53.32 -3.75 16.06
C THR A 193 54.52 -4.64 15.90
N ALA A 194 55.62 -4.07 15.42
CA ALA A 194 56.89 -4.75 15.31
C ALA A 194 58.04 -3.85 15.79
N ALA A 195 59.08 -4.47 16.31
CA ALA A 195 60.32 -3.84 16.71
C ALA A 195 61.45 -4.21 15.75
N LEU A 196 62.46 -3.33 15.69
CA LEU A 196 63.62 -3.56 14.86
C LEU A 196 64.38 -4.78 15.40
N GLY A 197 64.55 -5.81 14.57
CA GLY A 197 65.25 -7.03 14.96
C GLY A 197 66.76 -6.90 14.75
N GLY A 198 67.52 -7.58 15.61
CA GLY A 198 68.98 -7.57 15.61
C GLY A 198 69.54 -7.10 16.95
N ASP A 199 70.87 -7.08 17.03
CA ASP A 199 71.62 -6.59 18.19
C ASP A 199 72.79 -5.75 17.66
N GLY A 200 72.60 -4.43 17.63
CA GLY A 200 73.60 -3.50 17.11
C GLY A 200 73.05 -2.43 16.17
N HIS A 201 73.98 -1.64 15.63
CA HIS A 201 73.68 -0.58 14.67
C HIS A 201 73.40 -1.14 13.29
N ILE A 202 72.35 -0.63 12.64
CA ILE A 202 72.27 -0.70 11.18
C ILE A 202 73.28 0.32 10.64
N PRO A 203 74.27 -0.11 9.82
CA PRO A 203 75.30 0.77 9.34
C PRO A 203 74.70 1.86 8.44
N PRO A 204 75.26 3.08 8.46
CA PRO A 204 74.84 4.14 7.55
C PRO A 204 75.01 3.72 6.11
N SER A 205 74.05 4.13 5.32
CA SER A 205 74.10 4.00 3.87
C SER A 205 74.17 5.39 3.26
N GLU A 206 74.84 5.49 2.11
CA GLU A 206 74.81 6.67 1.23
C GLU A 206 73.41 6.95 0.66
N ARG A 207 72.48 5.99 0.82
CA ARG A 207 71.11 6.07 0.32
C ARG A 207 70.11 5.81 1.43
N GLU A 208 68.93 6.37 1.26
CA GLU A 208 67.77 6.03 2.07
C GLU A 208 67.51 4.52 2.00
N THR A 209 67.38 3.90 3.16
CA THR A 209 67.32 2.43 3.31
C THR A 209 66.01 2.02 3.96
N ASN A 210 65.32 1.07 3.35
CA ASN A 210 64.09 0.51 3.91
C ASN A 210 64.37 -0.29 5.20
N LEU A 211 63.55 -0.09 6.22
CA LEU A 211 63.70 -0.72 7.54
C LEU A 211 62.69 -1.86 7.71
N ALA A 212 63.21 -3.09 7.86
CA ALA A 212 62.42 -4.25 8.20
C ALA A 212 62.41 -4.48 9.71
N PHE A 213 61.27 -4.21 10.35
CA PHE A 213 61.05 -4.48 11.78
C PHE A 213 60.64 -5.94 11.94
N SER A 214 61.62 -6.83 12.05
CA SER A 214 61.39 -8.27 11.99
C SER A 214 60.89 -8.90 13.29
N ASN A 215 60.97 -8.21 14.43
CA ASN A 215 60.48 -8.72 15.72
C ASN A 215 58.99 -8.33 15.91
N VAL A 216 58.08 -9.20 15.48
CA VAL A 216 56.63 -8.91 15.45
C VAL A 216 55.97 -9.29 16.78
N PHE A 217 55.28 -8.34 17.41
CA PHE A 217 54.46 -8.58 18.61
C PHE A 217 53.00 -8.85 18.26
N THR A 218 52.48 -8.09 17.30
CA THR A 218 51.09 -8.18 16.84
C THR A 218 51.07 -8.09 15.32
N ASN A 219 50.26 -8.90 14.67
CA ASN A 219 49.99 -8.82 13.23
C ASN A 219 48.59 -9.35 12.89
N VAL A 220 47.57 -8.80 13.54
CA VAL A 220 46.18 -9.16 13.28
C VAL A 220 45.82 -8.71 11.86
N GLY A 221 45.29 -9.64 11.06
CA GLY A 221 44.97 -9.42 9.66
C GLY A 221 46.14 -9.62 8.69
N ASP A 222 47.31 -10.06 9.19
CA ASP A 222 48.49 -10.45 8.40
C ASP A 222 48.93 -9.42 7.34
N ALA A 223 48.67 -8.14 7.62
CA ALA A 223 48.93 -7.04 6.70
C ALA A 223 50.39 -6.61 6.70
N TYR A 224 51.11 -6.81 7.81
CA TYR A 224 52.54 -6.48 7.92
C TYR A 224 53.42 -7.67 7.50
N ASN A 225 54.37 -7.43 6.60
CA ASN A 225 55.36 -8.42 6.19
C ASN A 225 56.72 -8.13 6.86
N PRO A 226 57.14 -8.93 7.86
CA PRO A 226 58.38 -8.69 8.61
C PRO A 226 59.66 -8.90 7.80
N GLY A 227 59.61 -9.65 6.70
CA GLY A 227 60.76 -9.84 5.81
C GLY A 227 61.06 -8.61 4.96
N SER A 228 60.03 -7.83 4.62
CA SER A 228 60.16 -6.62 3.80
C SER A 228 60.02 -5.32 4.58
N GLY A 229 59.45 -5.34 5.79
CA GLY A 229 59.14 -4.11 6.53
C GLY A 229 57.87 -3.38 6.06
N VAL A 230 57.14 -3.97 5.10
CA VAL A 230 56.01 -3.33 4.43
C VAL A 230 54.69 -3.77 5.05
N PHE A 231 53.86 -2.79 5.39
CA PHE A 231 52.43 -2.96 5.65
C PHE A 231 51.66 -2.85 4.32
N ASN A 232 50.93 -3.90 3.96
CA ASN A 232 50.09 -3.96 2.77
C ASN A 232 48.65 -3.70 3.16
N THR A 233 48.05 -2.65 2.63
CA THR A 233 46.68 -2.26 2.98
C THR A 233 45.67 -3.25 2.40
N PRO A 234 44.99 -4.09 3.21
CA PRO A 234 44.13 -5.14 2.67
C PRO A 234 42.71 -4.65 2.34
N VAL A 235 42.27 -3.54 2.96
CA VAL A 235 40.95 -2.92 2.74
C VAL A 235 41.09 -1.40 2.72
N LYS A 236 40.23 -0.72 1.97
CA LYS A 236 40.17 0.74 1.96
C LYS A 236 39.69 1.27 3.32
N GLY A 237 40.37 2.29 3.85
CA GLY A 237 40.00 2.87 5.14
C GLY A 237 40.98 3.88 5.70
N VAL A 238 40.68 4.38 6.89
CA VAL A 238 41.55 5.28 7.64
C VAL A 238 42.36 4.48 8.64
N TYR A 239 43.68 4.61 8.58
CA TYR A 239 44.64 3.91 9.41
C TYR A 239 45.41 4.89 10.27
N TYR A 240 45.76 4.50 11.49
CA TYR A 240 46.72 5.23 12.31
C TYR A 240 48.06 4.50 12.29
N PHE A 241 49.15 5.24 12.14
CA PHE A 241 50.51 4.72 12.27
C PHE A 241 51.29 5.53 13.30
N SER A 242 52.18 4.85 14.01
CA SER A 242 53.15 5.47 14.91
C SER A 242 54.46 4.70 14.87
N PHE A 243 55.56 5.43 15.01
CA PHE A 243 56.89 4.83 15.06
C PHE A 243 57.77 5.54 16.07
N SER A 244 58.72 4.79 16.61
CA SER A 244 59.83 5.27 17.41
C SER A 244 61.13 4.76 16.81
N SER A 245 62.18 5.56 16.89
CA SER A 245 63.53 5.21 16.49
C SER A 245 64.48 5.57 17.61
N PHE A 246 65.38 4.65 17.93
CA PHE A 246 66.41 4.83 18.93
C PHE A 246 67.79 4.71 18.28
N ALA A 247 68.71 5.60 18.63
CA ALA A 247 70.12 5.48 18.30
C ALA A 247 70.97 5.65 19.57
N ASN A 248 71.99 4.81 19.69
CA ASN A 248 73.00 4.93 20.74
C ASN A 248 74.17 5.78 20.23
N SER A 249 74.65 6.72 21.04
CA SER A 249 75.86 7.56 20.93
C SER A 249 76.42 7.93 19.53
N GLN A 250 76.79 9.21 19.35
CA GLN A 250 77.60 9.77 18.24
C GLN A 250 76.95 9.88 16.85
N HIS A 251 75.65 9.59 16.73
CA HIS A 251 75.01 9.45 15.43
C HIS A 251 73.58 9.99 15.38
N ASN A 252 73.28 10.79 14.36
CA ASN A 252 71.93 11.28 14.10
C ASN A 252 70.98 10.15 13.73
N VAL A 253 69.74 10.22 14.19
CA VAL A 253 68.66 9.30 13.82
C VAL A 253 67.57 10.07 13.11
N CYS A 254 67.41 9.81 11.81
CA CYS A 254 66.31 10.33 11.01
C CYS A 254 65.59 9.19 10.30
N VAL A 255 64.31 9.03 10.59
CA VAL A 255 63.45 8.02 9.97
C VAL A 255 62.24 8.65 9.32
N SER A 256 61.65 7.96 8.34
CA SER A 256 60.45 8.43 7.66
C SER A 256 59.50 7.32 7.28
N LEU A 257 58.22 7.60 7.48
CA LEU A 257 57.10 6.81 7.02
C LEU A 257 56.78 7.18 5.58
N PHE A 258 56.73 6.18 4.72
CA PHE A 258 56.34 6.32 3.32
C PHE A 258 55.01 5.63 3.08
N ARG A 259 54.19 6.23 2.21
CA ARG A 259 53.07 5.56 1.53
C ARG A 259 53.44 5.43 0.06
N ASN A 260 53.57 4.20 -0.41
CA ASN A 260 54.16 3.88 -1.70
C ASN A 260 55.50 4.61 -1.80
N ASN A 261 55.66 5.56 -2.72
CA ASN A 261 56.91 6.32 -2.89
C ASN A 261 56.83 7.76 -2.37
N VAL A 262 55.82 8.11 -1.57
CA VAL A 262 55.61 9.45 -1.03
C VAL A 262 55.93 9.46 0.46
N ARG A 263 56.83 10.35 0.87
CA ARG A 263 57.17 10.59 2.27
C ARG A 263 56.02 11.29 2.97
N MET A 264 55.51 10.68 4.04
CA MET A 264 54.34 11.17 4.77
C MET A 264 54.73 11.86 6.09
N LEU A 265 55.50 11.16 6.93
CA LEU A 265 55.92 11.64 8.24
C LEU A 265 57.42 11.39 8.41
N SER A 266 58.09 12.29 9.13
CA SER A 266 59.50 12.17 9.48
C SER A 266 59.69 12.47 10.96
N ALA A 267 60.65 11.81 11.58
CA ALA A 267 61.16 12.16 12.90
C ALA A 267 62.68 12.12 12.85
N CYS A 268 63.30 13.11 13.45
CA CYS A 268 64.74 13.25 13.51
C CYS A 268 65.15 13.64 14.92
N ASP A 269 66.26 13.09 15.36
CA ASP A 269 67.00 13.56 16.52
C ASP A 269 68.49 13.59 16.17
N HIS A 270 69.19 14.60 16.67
CA HIS A 270 70.58 14.89 16.31
C HIS A 270 71.45 14.78 17.55
N HIS A 271 72.51 13.98 17.43
CA HIS A 271 73.47 13.80 18.49
C HIS A 271 74.07 15.13 18.95
N THR A 272 74.26 15.26 20.26
CA THR A 272 75.03 16.34 20.89
C THR A 272 76.16 15.78 21.75
N GLU A 273 77.20 16.57 22.03
CA GLU A 273 78.34 16.12 22.86
C GLU A 273 77.96 15.75 24.32
N HIS A 274 76.71 15.95 24.71
CA HIS A 274 76.23 15.80 26.08
C HIS A 274 75.11 14.76 26.23
N ASP A 275 74.63 14.15 25.15
CA ASP A 275 73.72 13.01 25.19
C ASP A 275 74.44 11.69 24.84
N SER A 276 73.87 10.59 25.34
CA SER A 276 74.38 9.23 25.08
C SER A 276 73.40 8.41 24.24
N SER A 277 72.22 8.98 23.94
CA SER A 277 71.10 8.26 23.37
C SER A 277 70.12 9.26 22.75
N ASP A 278 69.80 9.06 21.48
CA ASP A 278 68.89 9.89 20.71
C ASP A 278 67.64 9.08 20.39
N SER A 279 66.47 9.70 20.56
CA SER A 279 65.18 9.04 20.34
C SER A 279 64.21 9.96 19.66
N SER A 280 63.68 9.51 18.54
CA SER A 280 62.70 10.26 17.76
C SER A 280 61.45 9.43 17.52
N GLY A 281 60.30 10.08 17.37
CA GLY A 281 59.05 9.40 17.06
C GLY A 281 58.02 10.36 16.47
N ASN A 282 57.13 9.82 15.65
CA ASN A 282 56.02 10.56 15.05
C ASN A 282 54.86 9.59 14.78
N GLY A 283 53.68 10.12 14.51
CA GLY A 283 52.50 9.35 14.20
C GLY A 283 51.39 10.20 13.59
N GLY A 284 50.48 9.55 12.88
CA GLY A 284 49.40 10.23 12.19
C GLY A 284 48.43 9.27 11.51
N THR A 285 47.32 9.82 11.03
CA THR A 285 46.32 9.08 10.28
C THR A 285 46.53 9.22 8.79
N LEU A 286 46.32 8.13 8.05
CA LEU A 286 46.38 8.07 6.59
C LEU A 286 45.10 7.44 6.06
N HIS A 287 44.52 8.04 5.02
CA HIS A 287 43.49 7.39 4.21
C HIS A 287 44.19 6.56 3.13
N LEU A 288 43.96 5.25 3.15
CA LEU A 288 44.64 4.28 2.31
C LEU A 288 43.64 3.55 1.41
N GLU A 289 44.05 3.32 0.17
CA GLU A 289 43.35 2.44 -0.76
C GLU A 289 43.83 0.99 -0.58
N GLN A 290 43.00 0.02 -0.96
CA GLN A 290 43.43 -1.38 -0.99
C GLN A 290 44.65 -1.53 -1.92
N GLY A 291 45.70 -2.18 -1.43
CA GLY A 291 46.96 -2.36 -2.13
C GLY A 291 48.03 -1.29 -1.87
N ASP A 292 47.71 -0.19 -1.17
CA ASP A 292 48.74 0.78 -0.76
C ASP A 292 49.77 0.12 0.17
N HIS A 293 51.03 0.46 -0.04
CA HIS A 293 52.16 0.01 0.76
C HIS A 293 52.58 1.09 1.74
N VAL A 294 52.73 0.76 3.02
CA VAL A 294 53.26 1.67 4.04
C VAL A 294 54.49 1.07 4.69
N TYR A 295 55.59 1.81 4.72
CA TYR A 295 56.85 1.30 5.26
C TYR A 295 57.73 2.41 5.84
N MET A 296 58.73 2.01 6.60
CA MET A 296 59.67 2.90 7.25
C MET A 296 61.01 2.90 6.53
N THR A 297 61.66 4.05 6.50
CA THR A 297 62.99 4.22 5.91
C THR A 297 63.90 4.96 6.88
N LEU A 298 65.19 4.64 6.81
CA LEU A 298 66.29 5.36 7.44
C LEU A 298 66.91 6.31 6.42
N HIS A 299 67.07 7.58 6.76
CA HIS A 299 67.69 8.55 5.84
C HIS A 299 69.15 8.17 5.54
N ALA A 300 69.67 8.67 4.42
CA ALA A 300 71.10 8.56 4.14
C ALA A 300 71.93 9.16 5.30
N HIS A 301 73.05 8.53 5.61
CA HIS A 301 73.96 8.92 6.70
C HIS A 301 73.33 8.96 8.12
N SER A 302 72.14 8.38 8.31
CA SER A 302 71.53 8.23 9.63
C SER A 302 71.77 6.84 10.21
N HIS A 303 71.58 6.72 11.52
CA HIS A 303 71.74 5.48 12.26
C HIS A 303 70.47 5.11 13.01
N ILE A 304 70.29 3.81 13.21
CA ILE A 304 69.28 3.26 14.11
C ILE A 304 69.86 2.04 14.81
N PHE A 305 69.52 1.86 16.08
CA PHE A 305 70.04 0.79 16.91
C PHE A 305 68.91 -0.21 17.22
N ALA A 306 69.21 -1.49 17.01
CA ALA A 306 68.37 -2.61 17.38
C ALA A 306 68.90 -3.24 18.66
N ASP A 307 68.02 -3.51 19.62
CA ASP A 307 68.36 -4.20 20.85
C ASP A 307 67.17 -4.96 21.43
N PHE A 308 67.46 -5.81 22.42
CA PHE A 308 66.43 -6.62 23.10
C PHE A 308 65.40 -5.78 23.90
N GLN A 309 65.62 -4.47 24.06
CA GLN A 309 64.67 -3.55 24.71
C GLN A 309 63.60 -3.03 23.74
N ASN A 310 63.70 -3.33 22.43
CA ASN A 310 62.68 -3.02 21.43
C ASN A 310 62.34 -1.52 21.35
N ARG A 311 63.35 -0.66 21.45
CA ARG A 311 63.15 0.81 21.51
C ARG A 311 62.76 1.44 20.17
N SER A 312 63.19 0.81 19.08
CA SER A 312 62.79 1.17 17.72
C SER A 312 61.58 0.34 17.31
N THR A 313 60.41 0.99 17.18
CA THR A 313 59.13 0.31 16.90
C THR A 313 58.40 0.94 15.72
N PHE A 314 57.59 0.11 15.05
CA PHE A 314 56.65 0.55 14.03
C PHE A 314 55.31 -0.14 14.29
N SER A 315 54.25 0.65 14.43
CA SER A 315 52.90 0.17 14.70
C SER A 315 51.89 0.83 13.79
N GLY A 316 50.79 0.13 13.53
CA GLY A 316 49.62 0.74 12.91
C GLY A 316 48.38 -0.14 12.99
N PHE A 317 47.22 0.48 12.84
CA PHE A 317 45.93 -0.21 12.92
C PHE A 317 44.85 0.51 12.12
N LEU A 318 43.83 -0.25 11.67
CA LEU A 318 42.64 0.29 11.02
C LEU A 318 41.74 0.96 12.05
N LEU A 319 41.35 2.21 11.82
CA LEU A 319 40.34 2.90 12.62
C LEU A 319 38.93 2.54 12.14
N PHE A 320 38.67 2.70 10.83
CA PHE A 320 37.41 2.34 10.20
C PHE A 320 37.57 2.24 8.68
N ARG A 321 36.74 1.37 8.07
CA ARG A 321 36.65 1.22 6.61
C ARG A 321 35.87 2.39 5.99
N THR A 322 36.14 2.70 4.72
CA THR A 322 35.47 3.77 3.95
C THR A 322 35.12 3.29 2.55
#